data_AF-A0A843KD41-F1
#
_entry.id   AF-A0A843KD41-F1
#
_cell.length_a   1.000
_cell.length_b   1.000
_cell.length_c   1.000
_cell.angle_alpha   90.00
_cell.angle_beta   90.00
_cell.angle_gamma   90.00
#
_symmetry.space_group_name_H-M   'P 1'
#
loop_
_entity.id
_entity.type
_entity.pdbx_description
1 polymer ?
#
loop_
_entity_poly.entity_id
_entity_poly.type
_entity_poly.pdbx_seq_one_letter_code
_entity_poly.pdbx_strand_id
1 'polypeptide(L)'
;MNTRQNFCSLLKCLVVIAMVSFPFIGIAAADTITATIGDTIPLNGTVQLADTVYLFVTGPGIPAQGARMENSNAPVVTGDPDTFTQVMVTHDRWTYSWNTARVSGGLAPGSHTVYVSTEPVAKDSLSGVKYAEVGIILKKAVTTGRLDVVTDPGDAEIYLNGKYSGNTPRVFESLLPGEYTIRLEKQGYATEQGSVTLAAGDDRTFSRSLTPLNTPATTPANPEASAQVKTPETSLPSPTATPSLLVCVIAALGIAHLLTRKRS
;
A
#
# COMPACT_ATOMS: atom_id res chain seq x y z
N MET A 1 -74.59 14.85 27.75
CA MET A 1 -74.07 14.08 26.60
C MET A 1 -73.00 14.90 25.90
N ASN A 2 -71.72 14.71 26.23
CA ASN A 2 -70.70 14.38 25.23
C ASN A 2 -69.38 14.01 25.92
N THR A 3 -68.83 12.91 25.45
CA THR A 3 -67.73 12.11 25.97
C THR A 3 -66.38 12.78 25.73
N ARG A 4 -65.51 12.88 26.74
CA ARG A 4 -64.06 13.02 26.52
C ARG A 4 -63.29 12.11 27.47
N GLN A 5 -62.31 11.47 26.84
CA GLN A 5 -61.64 10.25 27.24
C GLN A 5 -60.67 10.44 28.40
N ASN A 6 -60.61 9.37 29.20
CA ASN A 6 -59.57 8.94 30.11
C ASN A 6 -58.14 9.38 29.71
N PHE A 7 -57.53 10.25 30.50
CA PHE A 7 -56.07 10.29 30.65
C PHE A 7 -55.75 9.81 32.06
N CYS A 8 -55.24 8.59 32.13
CA CYS A 8 -54.91 7.89 33.36
C CYS A 8 -53.64 8.52 33.95
N SER A 9 -53.80 9.16 35.10
CA SER A 9 -52.75 9.60 36.01
C SER A 9 -51.94 8.40 36.49
N LEU A 10 -50.66 8.33 36.12
CA LEU A 10 -49.69 7.44 36.76
C LEU A 10 -48.72 8.25 37.62
N LEU A 11 -49.15 8.44 38.86
CA LEU A 11 -48.30 8.55 40.04
C LEU A 11 -47.21 7.45 40.00
N LYS A 12 -45.95 7.82 39.74
CA LYS A 12 -44.80 6.95 39.96
C LYS A 12 -43.78 7.68 40.82
N CYS A 13 -43.52 7.04 41.96
CA CYS A 13 -42.59 7.40 43.01
C CYS A 13 -41.31 8.05 42.48
N LEU A 14 -41.04 9.26 42.98
CA LEU A 14 -39.72 9.87 42.98
C LEU A 14 -38.83 9.04 43.91
N VAL A 15 -38.25 7.95 43.40
CA VAL A 15 -37.14 7.29 44.07
C VAL A 15 -35.92 8.18 43.81
N VAL A 16 -35.59 9.02 44.78
CA VAL A 16 -34.27 9.66 44.88
C VAL A 16 -33.30 8.53 45.22
N ILE A 17 -32.87 7.77 44.20
CA ILE A 17 -31.70 6.92 44.31
C ILE A 17 -30.53 7.89 44.38
N ALA A 18 -29.88 7.98 45.54
CA ALA A 18 -28.55 8.54 45.63
C ALA A 18 -27.68 7.78 44.62
N MET A 19 -27.48 8.34 43.43
CA MET A 19 -26.53 7.84 42.46
C MET A 19 -25.18 7.98 43.12
N VAL A 20 -24.69 6.89 43.70
CA VAL A 20 -23.25 6.69 43.85
C VAL A 20 -22.73 6.73 42.42
N SER A 21 -22.22 7.88 42.01
CA SER A 21 -21.61 8.12 40.71
C SER A 21 -20.38 7.23 40.65
N PHE A 22 -20.56 5.98 40.26
CA PHE A 22 -19.45 5.11 39.89
C PHE A 22 -18.70 5.83 38.76
N PRO A 23 -17.38 6.07 38.89
CA PRO A 23 -16.61 6.66 37.80
C PRO A 23 -16.76 5.74 36.58
N PHE A 24 -17.61 6.15 35.65
CA PHE A 24 -17.94 5.39 34.46
C PHE A 24 -16.89 5.76 33.43
N ILE A 25 -16.15 4.77 32.93
CA ILE A 25 -15.45 4.95 31.66
C ILE A 25 -16.53 4.83 30.60
N GLY A 26 -17.01 5.98 30.14
CA GLY A 26 -17.96 6.05 29.05
C GLY A 26 -17.23 5.87 27.74
N ILE A 27 -17.20 4.63 27.24
CA ILE A 27 -17.16 4.41 25.80
C ILE A 27 -18.60 4.13 25.41
N ALA A 28 -19.23 5.04 24.64
CA ALA A 28 -20.47 4.69 23.96
C ALA A 28 -20.19 3.40 23.18
N ALA A 29 -20.93 2.32 23.45
CA ALA A 29 -20.71 0.97 22.91
C ALA A 29 -20.15 1.06 21.49
N ALA A 30 -18.83 0.87 21.35
CA ALA A 30 -18.17 1.18 20.10
C ALA A 30 -18.49 0.05 19.13
N ASP A 31 -19.33 0.35 18.14
CA ASP A 31 -19.32 -0.39 16.88
C ASP A 31 -17.87 -0.65 16.48
N THR A 32 -17.57 -1.89 16.09
CA THR A 32 -16.22 -2.28 15.69
C THR A 32 -15.72 -1.35 14.59
N ILE A 33 -14.60 -0.68 14.82
CA ILE A 33 -14.01 0.23 13.85
C ILE A 33 -13.33 -0.60 12.76
N THR A 34 -13.72 -0.41 11.50
CA THR A 34 -13.03 -1.03 10.37
C THR A 34 -12.13 0.00 9.69
N ALA A 35 -10.85 -0.30 9.55
CA ALA A 35 -9.86 0.59 8.95
C ALA A 35 -8.84 -0.20 8.11
N THR A 36 -8.10 0.49 7.24
CA THR A 36 -7.01 -0.12 6.47
C THR A 36 -5.68 0.18 7.16
N ILE A 37 -4.76 -0.79 7.17
CA ILE A 37 -3.39 -0.54 7.64
C ILE A 37 -2.79 0.59 6.80
N GLY A 38 -2.29 1.63 7.47
CA GLY A 38 -1.87 2.88 6.83
C GLY A 38 -2.75 4.07 7.23
N ASP A 39 -4.01 3.83 7.60
CA ASP A 39 -4.94 4.88 8.01
C ASP A 39 -4.60 5.41 9.42
N THR A 40 -5.06 6.63 9.70
CA THR A 40 -5.08 7.18 11.06
C THR A 40 -6.45 6.96 11.68
N ILE A 41 -6.51 6.21 12.78
CA ILE A 41 -7.75 5.85 13.47
C ILE A 41 -7.97 6.80 14.65
N PRO A 42 -9.04 7.62 14.65
CA PRO A 42 -9.36 8.47 15.78
C PRO A 42 -10.03 7.65 16.89
N LEU A 43 -9.43 7.66 18.07
CA LEU A 43 -9.96 7.09 19.29
C LEU A 43 -10.29 8.21 20.26
N ASN A 44 -11.43 8.12 20.93
CA ASN A 44 -11.86 9.09 21.91
C ASN A 44 -12.86 8.47 22.88
N GLY A 45 -13.02 9.11 24.03
CA GLY A 45 -13.99 8.69 25.03
C GLY A 45 -14.01 9.65 26.20
N THR A 46 -14.75 9.27 27.25
CA THR A 46 -14.79 10.01 28.49
C THR A 46 -14.41 9.13 29.68
N VAL A 47 -13.75 9.75 30.65
CA VAL A 47 -13.43 9.14 31.93
C VAL A 47 -13.50 10.21 33.00
N GLN A 48 -14.17 9.90 34.10
CA GLN A 48 -14.22 10.76 35.27
C GLN A 48 -13.15 10.31 36.26
N LEU A 49 -12.60 11.28 37.00
CA LEU A 49 -11.71 11.03 38.14
C LEU A 49 -10.39 10.32 37.74
N ALA A 50 -9.90 10.59 36.53
CA ALA A 50 -8.56 10.20 36.08
C ALA A 50 -7.97 11.32 35.23
N ASP A 51 -6.71 11.69 35.50
CA ASP A 51 -5.98 12.71 34.73
C ASP A 51 -5.31 12.14 33.48
N THR A 52 -5.17 10.81 33.43
CA THR A 52 -4.49 10.08 32.35
C THR A 52 -5.14 8.73 32.15
N VAL A 53 -5.21 8.29 30.89
CA VAL A 53 -5.55 6.92 30.51
C VAL A 53 -4.37 6.26 29.80
N TYR A 54 -4.27 4.95 29.96
CA TYR A 54 -3.21 4.12 29.40
C TYR A 54 -3.81 3.27 28.29
N LEU A 55 -3.30 3.45 27.07
CA LEU A 55 -3.72 2.73 25.88
C LEU A 55 -2.71 1.66 25.52
N PHE A 56 -3.23 0.49 25.15
CA PHE A 56 -2.46 -0.59 24.53
C PHE A 56 -3.34 -1.42 23.60
N VAL A 57 -2.73 -2.18 22.71
CA VAL A 57 -3.43 -2.98 21.71
C VAL A 57 -3.05 -4.46 21.81
N THR A 58 -4.00 -5.34 21.49
CA THR A 58 -3.76 -6.77 21.26
C THR A 58 -4.32 -7.20 19.91
N GLY A 59 -3.80 -8.28 19.34
CA GLY A 59 -4.23 -8.80 18.05
C GLY A 59 -3.21 -9.76 17.44
N PRO A 60 -3.43 -10.24 16.20
CA PRO A 60 -2.50 -11.09 15.49
C PRO A 60 -1.10 -10.46 15.38
N GLY A 61 -0.08 -11.19 15.79
CA GLY A 61 1.32 -10.73 15.74
C GLY A 61 1.73 -9.75 16.85
N ILE A 62 0.84 -9.41 17.78
CA ILE A 62 1.11 -8.57 18.94
C ILE A 62 1.24 -9.44 20.19
N PRO A 63 2.14 -9.12 21.15
CA PRO A 63 2.25 -9.82 22.43
C PRO A 63 0.91 -10.02 23.14
N ALA A 64 0.75 -11.15 23.83
CA ALA A 64 -0.50 -11.52 24.50
C ALA A 64 -0.87 -10.57 25.65
N GLN A 65 0.14 -10.01 26.34
CA GLN A 65 -0.03 -8.96 27.36
C GLN A 65 -0.52 -7.63 26.76
N GLY A 66 -0.41 -7.49 25.43
CA GLY A 66 -0.62 -6.27 24.68
C GLY A 66 0.66 -5.49 24.46
N ALA A 67 0.59 -4.52 23.56
CA ALA A 67 1.71 -3.67 23.19
C ALA A 67 1.29 -2.22 23.05
N ARG A 68 2.28 -1.33 23.08
CA ARG A 68 2.09 0.12 22.94
C ARG A 68 1.51 0.45 21.57
N MET A 69 0.74 1.53 21.45
CA MET A 69 0.04 1.86 20.19
C MET A 69 1.01 2.08 19.02
N GLU A 70 2.20 2.63 19.26
CA GLU A 70 3.23 2.89 18.26
C GLU A 70 4.28 1.78 18.09
N ASN A 71 4.21 0.69 18.87
CA ASN A 71 5.16 -0.42 18.82
C ASN A 71 4.48 -1.75 19.14
N SER A 72 4.32 -2.61 18.13
CA SER A 72 3.67 -3.92 18.25
C SER A 72 4.60 -5.04 18.72
N ASN A 73 5.91 -4.80 18.81
CA ASN A 73 6.89 -5.84 19.14
C ASN A 73 7.19 -5.96 20.63
N ALA A 74 6.99 -4.90 21.40
CA ALA A 74 7.34 -4.86 22.82
C ALA A 74 6.07 -4.99 23.69
N PRO A 75 6.02 -5.95 24.64
CA PRO A 75 4.88 -6.08 25.53
C PRO A 75 4.81 -4.90 26.49
N VAL A 76 3.58 -4.52 26.86
CA VAL A 76 3.34 -3.64 28.00
C VAL A 76 3.61 -4.37 29.31
N VAL A 77 4.05 -3.66 30.35
CA VAL A 77 4.43 -4.21 31.64
C VAL A 77 3.61 -3.55 32.73
N THR A 78 2.80 -4.35 33.45
CA THR A 78 1.98 -3.87 34.56
C THR A 78 2.82 -3.13 35.61
N GLY A 79 2.38 -1.93 35.98
CA GLY A 79 3.08 -1.05 36.93
C GLY A 79 4.16 -0.17 36.30
N ASP A 80 4.49 -0.35 35.02
CA ASP A 80 5.43 0.48 34.28
C ASP A 80 4.70 1.32 33.20
N PRO A 81 4.32 2.58 33.51
CA PRO A 81 3.54 3.43 32.61
C PRO A 81 4.26 3.78 31.31
N ASP A 82 5.59 3.72 31.26
CA ASP A 82 6.37 4.07 30.06
C ASP A 82 6.21 3.04 28.95
N THR A 83 5.77 1.84 29.31
CA THR A 83 5.44 0.79 28.33
C THR A 83 4.08 0.97 27.68
N PHE A 84 3.23 1.89 28.16
CA PHE A 84 1.90 2.19 27.62
C PHE A 84 1.86 3.51 26.86
N THR A 85 0.86 3.67 25.99
CA THR A 85 0.56 4.97 25.39
C THR A 85 -0.25 5.80 26.38
N GLN A 86 0.37 6.83 26.95
CA GLN A 86 -0.25 7.70 27.95
C GLN A 86 -0.99 8.85 27.27
N VAL A 87 -2.27 9.03 27.59
CA VAL A 87 -3.12 10.08 27.01
C VAL A 87 -3.76 10.89 28.13
N MET A 88 -3.52 12.20 28.12
CA MET A 88 -4.06 13.12 29.12
C MET A 88 -5.57 13.31 28.94
N VAL A 89 -6.28 13.36 30.06
CA VAL A 89 -7.71 13.61 30.13
C VAL A 89 -7.93 15.09 30.44
N THR A 90 -8.73 15.76 29.63
CA THR A 90 -9.03 17.19 29.78
C THR A 90 -10.55 17.37 29.74
N HIS A 91 -11.13 17.96 30.79
CA HIS A 91 -12.60 18.09 30.94
C HIS A 91 -13.31 16.74 30.77
N ASP A 92 -12.85 15.72 31.49
CA ASP A 92 -13.34 14.33 31.45
C ASP A 92 -13.27 13.66 30.06
N ARG A 93 -12.53 14.22 29.10
CA ARG A 93 -12.41 13.70 27.74
C ARG A 93 -10.96 13.42 27.36
N TRP A 94 -10.75 12.32 26.66
CA TRP A 94 -9.47 11.97 26.05
C TRP A 94 -9.65 11.76 24.55
N THR A 95 -8.58 12.03 23.79
CA THR A 95 -8.53 11.81 22.34
C THR A 95 -7.14 11.28 21.96
N TYR A 96 -7.10 10.35 21.01
CA TYR A 96 -5.86 9.78 20.49
C TYR A 96 -6.02 9.46 19.01
N SER A 97 -5.03 9.86 18.20
CA SER A 97 -5.01 9.56 16.77
C SER A 97 -3.98 8.47 16.50
N TRP A 98 -4.46 7.23 16.31
CA TRP A 98 -3.59 6.10 16.09
C TRP A 98 -3.13 6.02 14.62
N ASN A 99 -1.89 6.42 14.34
CA ASN A 99 -1.32 6.32 13.01
C ASN A 99 -0.77 4.90 12.77
N THR A 100 -1.57 4.06 12.12
CA THR A 100 -1.22 2.65 11.89
C THR A 100 -0.05 2.46 10.92
N ALA A 101 0.27 3.46 10.08
CA ALA A 101 1.42 3.44 9.18
C ALA A 101 2.77 3.56 9.91
N ARG A 102 2.77 4.07 11.15
CA ARG A 102 3.99 4.39 11.91
C ARG A 102 4.29 3.41 13.04
N VAL A 103 3.52 2.33 13.15
CA VAL A 103 3.71 1.32 14.19
C VAL A 103 4.97 0.51 13.90
N SER A 104 5.93 0.59 14.80
CA SER A 104 7.16 -0.22 14.74
C SER A 104 6.79 -1.68 14.94
N GLY A 105 7.30 -2.57 14.07
CA GLY A 105 6.87 -3.97 14.00
C GLY A 105 5.71 -4.24 13.05
N GLY A 106 5.04 -3.18 12.58
CA GLY A 106 3.88 -3.27 11.69
C GLY A 106 2.64 -3.82 12.41
N LEU A 107 1.56 -3.92 11.65
CA LEU A 107 0.30 -4.49 12.12
C LEU A 107 -0.13 -5.55 11.12
N ALA A 108 -0.62 -6.68 11.63
CA ALA A 108 -1.21 -7.70 10.78
C ALA A 108 -2.66 -7.30 10.44
N PRO A 109 -3.20 -7.71 9.28
CA PRO A 109 -4.64 -7.62 9.05
C PRO A 109 -5.38 -8.57 10.00
N GLY A 110 -6.57 -8.18 10.42
CA GLY A 110 -7.43 -8.99 11.30
C GLY A 110 -8.03 -8.19 12.46
N SER A 111 -8.65 -8.91 13.38
CA SER A 111 -9.28 -8.34 14.58
C SER A 111 -8.23 -7.97 15.61
N HIS A 112 -8.28 -6.73 16.06
CA HIS A 112 -7.49 -6.14 17.12
C HIS A 112 -8.42 -5.59 18.19
N THR A 113 -7.93 -5.52 19.42
CA THR A 113 -8.64 -4.87 20.52
C THR A 113 -7.70 -3.85 21.15
N VAL A 114 -8.12 -2.59 21.16
CA VAL A 114 -7.47 -1.54 21.93
C VAL A 114 -8.11 -1.48 23.29
N TYR A 115 -7.28 -1.49 24.32
CA TYR A 115 -7.65 -1.36 25.71
C TYR A 115 -7.33 0.06 26.16
N VAL A 116 -8.23 0.63 26.95
CA VAL A 116 -8.09 1.95 27.57
C VAL A 116 -8.30 1.76 29.06
N SER A 117 -7.25 1.83 29.86
CA SER A 117 -7.32 1.62 31.33
C SER A 117 -6.98 2.89 32.10
N THR A 118 -7.49 3.02 33.33
CA THR A 118 -7.13 4.13 34.25
C THR A 118 -5.81 3.90 34.97
N GLU A 119 -5.23 2.70 34.85
CA GLU A 119 -3.98 2.30 35.48
C GLU A 119 -3.09 1.58 34.45
N PRO A 120 -1.75 1.62 34.57
CA PRO A 120 -0.83 0.97 33.64
C PRO A 120 -0.79 -0.54 33.87
N VAL A 121 -1.81 -1.25 33.37
CA VAL A 121 -2.04 -2.67 33.64
C VAL A 121 -2.22 -3.43 32.33
N ALA A 122 -1.47 -4.53 32.17
CA ALA A 122 -1.49 -5.37 30.99
C ALA A 122 -2.78 -6.21 30.89
N LYS A 123 -3.05 -6.78 29.71
CA LYS A 123 -4.29 -7.53 29.40
C LYS A 123 -4.65 -8.61 30.42
N ASP A 124 -3.67 -9.37 30.88
CA ASP A 124 -3.85 -10.49 31.82
C ASP A 124 -4.14 -10.05 33.26
N SER A 125 -3.97 -8.76 33.56
CA SER A 125 -4.01 -8.20 34.90
C SER A 125 -5.14 -7.19 35.11
N LEU A 126 -6.04 -7.00 34.13
CA LEU A 126 -7.11 -5.99 34.15
C LEU A 126 -8.20 -6.19 35.23
N SER A 127 -8.16 -7.29 35.99
CA SER A 127 -9.16 -7.56 37.03
C SER A 127 -9.15 -6.48 38.11
N GLY A 128 -10.31 -5.88 38.38
CA GLY A 128 -10.46 -4.79 39.35
C GLY A 128 -10.06 -3.41 38.85
N VAL A 129 -9.44 -3.31 37.66
CA VAL A 129 -9.11 -2.05 37.00
C VAL A 129 -10.29 -1.58 36.18
N LYS A 130 -10.52 -0.27 36.13
CA LYS A 130 -11.48 0.30 35.19
C LYS A 130 -10.83 0.41 33.83
N TYR A 131 -11.44 -0.25 32.86
CA TYR A 131 -11.00 -0.17 31.48
C TYR A 131 -12.18 -0.21 30.52
N ALA A 132 -11.90 0.08 29.27
CA ALA A 132 -12.81 -0.15 28.17
C ALA A 132 -12.07 -0.76 26.98
N GLU A 133 -12.82 -1.43 26.11
CA GLU A 133 -12.31 -2.11 24.92
C GLU A 133 -12.88 -1.47 23.66
N VAL A 134 -12.02 -1.30 22.65
CA VAL A 134 -12.41 -0.87 21.31
C VAL A 134 -11.97 -1.94 20.33
N GLY A 135 -12.95 -2.61 19.71
CA GLY A 135 -12.70 -3.56 18.64
C GLY A 135 -12.32 -2.84 17.36
N ILE A 136 -11.23 -3.29 16.71
CA ILE A 136 -10.74 -2.74 15.44
C ILE A 136 -10.51 -3.90 14.45
N ILE A 137 -11.09 -3.82 13.26
CA ILE A 137 -10.78 -4.72 12.15
C ILE A 137 -9.85 -3.99 11.20
N LEU A 138 -8.60 -4.45 11.14
CA LEU A 138 -7.59 -3.94 10.23
C LEU A 138 -7.60 -4.73 8.92
N LYS A 139 -7.87 -4.03 7.81
CA LYS A 139 -7.75 -4.56 6.46
C LYS A 139 -6.32 -4.37 5.95
N LYS A 140 -5.89 -5.28 5.08
CA LYS A 140 -4.60 -5.16 4.39
C LYS A 140 -4.60 -3.89 3.53
N ALA A 141 -3.51 -3.12 3.60
CA ALA A 141 -3.28 -2.00 2.71
C ALA A 141 -3.20 -2.46 1.26
N VAL A 142 -3.95 -1.82 0.36
CA VAL A 142 -3.76 -1.99 -1.07
C VAL A 142 -2.73 -0.95 -1.50
N THR A 143 -1.57 -1.42 -1.96
CA THR A 143 -0.44 -0.54 -2.34
C THR A 143 -0.15 -0.58 -3.83
N THR A 144 -0.95 -1.30 -4.61
CA THR A 144 -0.79 -1.49 -6.06
C THR A 144 -2.13 -1.34 -6.77
N GLY A 145 -2.09 -1.01 -8.05
CA GLY A 145 -3.25 -1.01 -8.95
C GLY A 145 -3.22 -2.19 -9.92
N ARG A 146 -4.39 -2.48 -10.49
CA ARG A 146 -4.63 -3.47 -11.54
C ARG A 146 -4.85 -2.76 -12.87
N LEU A 147 -4.22 -3.26 -13.93
CA LEU A 147 -4.37 -2.76 -15.29
C LEU A 147 -4.65 -3.90 -16.25
N ASP A 148 -5.79 -3.86 -16.91
CA ASP A 148 -6.16 -4.76 -18.00
C ASP A 148 -5.90 -4.07 -19.34
N VAL A 149 -5.10 -4.67 -20.21
CA VAL A 149 -4.74 -4.13 -21.52
C VAL A 149 -5.31 -5.05 -22.59
N VAL A 150 -6.21 -4.50 -23.40
CA VAL A 150 -6.93 -5.24 -24.43
C VAL A 150 -6.87 -4.51 -25.77
N THR A 151 -6.80 -5.25 -26.87
CA THR A 151 -6.87 -4.67 -28.22
C THR A 151 -7.81 -5.44 -29.14
N ASP A 152 -8.28 -4.75 -30.17
CA ASP A 152 -8.96 -5.33 -31.32
C ASP A 152 -8.25 -4.93 -32.62
N PRO A 153 -7.61 -5.87 -33.36
CA PRO A 153 -7.48 -7.28 -33.03
C PRO A 153 -6.62 -7.53 -31.78
N GLY A 154 -6.85 -8.67 -31.14
CA GLY A 154 -6.00 -9.17 -30.04
C GLY A 154 -4.60 -9.58 -30.51
N ASP A 155 -3.81 -10.12 -29.59
CA ASP A 155 -2.42 -10.56 -29.81
C ASP A 155 -1.48 -9.44 -30.26
N ALA A 156 -1.72 -8.21 -29.78
CA ALA A 156 -0.80 -7.09 -29.96
C ALA A 156 0.26 -7.09 -28.87
N GLU A 157 1.51 -6.85 -29.22
CA GLU A 157 2.63 -6.69 -28.28
C GLU A 157 2.42 -5.46 -27.40
N ILE A 158 2.57 -5.63 -26.09
CA ILE A 158 2.44 -4.59 -25.08
C ILE A 158 3.83 -4.16 -24.63
N TYR A 159 4.13 -2.88 -24.78
CA TYR A 159 5.32 -2.25 -24.22
C TYR A 159 4.89 -1.29 -23.12
N LEU A 160 5.18 -1.64 -21.87
CA LEU A 160 4.92 -0.82 -20.70
C LEU A 160 6.19 -0.05 -20.35
N ASN A 161 6.14 1.28 -20.37
CA ASN A 161 7.29 2.17 -20.16
C ASN A 161 8.47 1.80 -21.07
N GLY A 162 8.19 1.46 -22.33
CA GLY A 162 9.17 1.05 -23.33
C GLY A 162 9.67 -0.39 -23.21
N LYS A 163 9.28 -1.15 -22.17
CA LYS A 163 9.68 -2.55 -21.99
C LYS A 163 8.58 -3.50 -22.45
N TYR A 164 8.93 -4.43 -23.35
CA TYR A 164 8.03 -5.52 -23.74
C TYR A 164 7.55 -6.30 -22.50
N SER A 165 6.23 -6.42 -22.38
CA SER A 165 5.54 -6.90 -21.19
C SER A 165 4.48 -7.96 -21.52
N GLY A 166 4.52 -8.56 -22.72
CA GLY A 166 3.60 -9.60 -23.19
C GLY A 166 2.70 -9.14 -24.33
N ASN A 167 1.65 -9.91 -24.64
CA ASN A 167 0.68 -9.61 -25.70
C ASN A 167 -0.73 -9.42 -25.11
N THR A 168 -1.61 -8.70 -25.81
CA THR A 168 -3.01 -8.52 -25.43
C THR A 168 -3.87 -9.77 -25.75
N PRO A 169 -4.92 -10.04 -24.96
CA PRO A 169 -5.30 -9.38 -23.71
C PRO A 169 -4.37 -9.78 -22.55
N ARG A 170 -4.01 -8.81 -21.70
CA ARG A 170 -3.18 -9.07 -20.52
C ARG A 170 -3.57 -8.21 -19.33
N VAL A 171 -3.64 -8.86 -18.17
CA VAL A 171 -3.85 -8.22 -16.88
C VAL A 171 -2.54 -8.11 -16.11
N PHE A 172 -2.28 -6.93 -15.56
CA PHE A 172 -1.22 -6.65 -14.60
C PHE A 172 -1.84 -6.42 -13.23
N GLU A 173 -1.72 -7.40 -12.33
CA GLU A 173 -2.45 -7.42 -11.03
C GLU A 173 -1.82 -6.55 -9.92
N SER A 174 -0.56 -6.12 -10.07
CA SER A 174 0.19 -5.48 -8.97
C SER A 174 1.17 -4.42 -9.47
N LEU A 175 0.67 -3.45 -10.21
CA LEU A 175 1.46 -2.28 -10.63
C LEU A 175 1.55 -1.26 -9.50
N LEU A 176 2.73 -0.72 -9.24
CA LEU A 176 2.87 0.38 -8.27
C LEU A 176 2.12 1.63 -8.77
N PRO A 177 1.59 2.47 -7.86
CA PRO A 177 0.98 3.74 -8.25
C PRO A 177 1.97 4.60 -9.05
N GLY A 178 1.49 5.20 -10.13
CA GLY A 178 2.34 5.96 -11.05
C GLY A 178 1.72 6.09 -12.43
N GLU A 179 2.43 6.80 -13.32
CA GLU A 179 2.07 6.91 -14.73
C GLU A 179 2.77 5.80 -15.54
N TYR A 180 2.00 5.15 -16.40
CA TYR A 180 2.46 4.11 -17.31
C TYR A 180 2.22 4.55 -18.75
N THR A 181 3.28 4.63 -19.54
CA THR A 181 3.19 4.75 -20.99
C THR A 181 3.00 3.36 -21.60
N ILE A 182 1.95 3.20 -22.38
CA ILE A 182 1.57 1.94 -23.02
C ILE A 182 1.74 2.13 -24.53
N ARG A 183 2.57 1.31 -25.14
CA ARG A 183 2.73 1.23 -26.59
C ARG A 183 2.30 -0.17 -27.07
N LEU A 184 1.44 -0.20 -28.07
CA LEU A 184 0.85 -1.40 -28.63
C LEU A 184 1.32 -1.58 -30.06
N GLU A 185 1.88 -2.74 -30.37
CA GLU A 185 2.41 -3.05 -31.71
C GLU A 185 1.85 -4.37 -32.21
N LYS A 186 1.43 -4.40 -33.48
CA LYS A 186 1.02 -5.63 -34.13
C LYS A 186 1.43 -5.59 -35.59
N GLN A 187 2.00 -6.69 -36.10
CA GLN A 187 2.40 -6.76 -37.50
C GLN A 187 1.23 -6.46 -38.44
N GLY A 188 1.43 -5.54 -39.37
CA GLY A 188 0.40 -5.09 -40.33
C GLY A 188 -0.54 -4.02 -39.80
N TYR A 189 -0.34 -3.52 -38.59
CA TYR A 189 -1.16 -2.46 -37.96
C TYR A 189 -0.28 -1.28 -37.53
N ALA A 190 -0.89 -0.10 -37.45
CA ALA A 190 -0.23 1.10 -36.95
C ALA A 190 0.04 0.97 -35.45
N THR A 191 1.22 1.43 -35.03
CA THR A 191 1.57 1.50 -33.60
C THR A 191 0.67 2.49 -32.89
N GLU A 192 0.03 2.04 -31.81
CA GLU A 192 -0.81 2.87 -30.95
C GLU A 192 -0.06 3.16 -29.63
N GLN A 193 -0.23 4.37 -29.10
CA GLN A 193 0.37 4.77 -27.82
C GLN A 193 -0.65 5.52 -26.95
N GLY A 194 -0.51 5.37 -25.63
CA GLY A 194 -1.26 6.14 -24.65
C GLY A 194 -0.59 6.11 -23.29
N SER A 195 -1.14 6.84 -22.33
CA SER A 195 -0.73 6.76 -20.94
C SER A 195 -1.91 6.49 -20.02
N VAL A 196 -1.62 5.81 -18.91
CA VAL A 196 -2.56 5.56 -17.82
C VAL A 196 -1.87 5.88 -16.51
N THR A 197 -2.49 6.75 -15.71
CA THR A 197 -2.11 6.96 -14.31
C THR A 197 -2.88 5.99 -13.43
N LEU A 198 -2.18 5.22 -12.60
CA LEU A 198 -2.77 4.32 -11.61
C LEU A 198 -2.52 4.84 -10.19
N ALA A 199 -3.57 4.89 -9.39
CA ALA A 199 -3.46 4.99 -7.93
C ALA A 199 -3.45 3.60 -7.28
N ALA A 200 -3.12 3.52 -5.99
CA ALA A 200 -3.21 2.27 -5.25
C ALA A 200 -4.68 1.86 -5.12
N GLY A 201 -4.99 0.60 -5.44
CA GLY A 201 -6.35 0.08 -5.46
C GLY A 201 -7.16 0.40 -6.72
N ASP A 202 -6.59 1.14 -7.68
CA ASP A 202 -7.22 1.32 -9.00
C ASP A 202 -7.37 -0.04 -9.70
N ASP A 203 -8.47 -0.23 -10.41
CA ASP A 203 -8.66 -1.28 -11.41
C ASP A 203 -9.08 -0.61 -12.71
N ARG A 204 -8.17 -0.58 -13.69
CA ARG A 204 -8.38 0.13 -14.96
C ARG A 204 -8.26 -0.79 -16.15
N THR A 205 -9.02 -0.48 -17.18
CA THR A 205 -8.91 -1.12 -18.49
C THR A 205 -8.42 -0.11 -19.52
N PHE A 206 -7.34 -0.45 -20.21
CA PHE A 206 -6.83 0.26 -21.37
C PHE A 206 -7.17 -0.53 -22.64
N SER A 207 -8.17 -0.03 -23.38
CA SER A 207 -8.66 -0.68 -24.60
C SER A 207 -8.36 0.16 -25.84
N ARG A 208 -7.85 -0.49 -26.90
CA ARG A 208 -7.58 0.16 -28.19
C ARG A 208 -7.97 -0.73 -29.38
N SER A 209 -8.58 -0.12 -30.38
CA SER A 209 -8.71 -0.74 -31.71
C SER A 209 -7.51 -0.33 -32.57
N LEU A 210 -6.83 -1.29 -33.20
CA LEU A 210 -5.67 -1.02 -34.03
C LEU A 210 -6.08 -0.80 -35.49
N THR A 211 -5.46 0.19 -36.13
CA THR A 211 -5.73 0.51 -37.54
C THR A 211 -4.76 -0.26 -38.44
N PRO A 212 -5.22 -1.04 -39.45
CA PRO A 212 -4.34 -1.68 -40.41
C PRO A 212 -3.47 -0.68 -41.17
N LEU A 213 -2.22 -1.03 -41.42
CA LEU A 213 -1.36 -0.26 -42.34
C LEU A 213 -1.76 -0.61 -43.77
N ASN A 214 -2.45 0.29 -44.44
CA ASN A 214 -2.74 0.15 -45.87
C ASN A 214 -1.42 0.20 -46.63
N THR A 215 -0.90 -0.97 -47.01
CA THR A 215 0.17 -1.07 -47.99
C THR A 215 -0.49 -0.93 -49.37
N PRO A 216 -0.19 0.09 -50.19
CA PRO A 216 -0.61 0.08 -51.58
C PRO A 216 -0.09 -1.23 -52.19
N ALA A 217 -0.98 -2.02 -52.81
CA ALA A 217 -0.60 -3.25 -53.48
C ALA A 217 0.58 -2.97 -54.40
N THR A 218 1.68 -3.69 -54.21
CA THR A 218 2.77 -3.73 -55.18
C THR A 218 2.14 -4.13 -56.51
N THR A 219 2.11 -3.20 -57.47
CA THR A 219 1.85 -3.53 -58.87
C THR A 219 2.77 -4.69 -59.24
N PRO A 220 2.25 -5.83 -59.72
CA PRO A 220 3.11 -6.90 -60.17
C PRO A 220 3.99 -6.36 -61.29
N ALA A 221 5.31 -6.36 -61.07
CA ALA A 221 6.27 -6.16 -62.13
C ALA A 221 6.08 -7.31 -63.14
N ASN A 222 5.52 -6.94 -64.29
CA ASN A 222 5.31 -7.81 -65.45
C ASN A 222 6.63 -8.52 -65.84
N PRO A 223 6.65 -9.85 -66.03
CA PRO A 223 7.85 -10.58 -66.38
C PRO A 223 8.00 -10.69 -67.91
N GLU A 224 8.34 -9.62 -68.64
CA GLU A 224 8.82 -9.78 -70.02
C GLU A 224 9.50 -8.52 -70.62
N ALA A 225 10.82 -8.47 -70.50
CA ALA A 225 11.72 -7.88 -71.49
C ALA A 225 13.12 -8.45 -71.25
N SER A 226 13.37 -9.65 -71.79
CA SER A 226 14.70 -10.27 -71.81
C SER A 226 15.42 -9.94 -73.11
N ALA A 227 16.75 -10.00 -73.03
CA ALA A 227 17.78 -9.94 -74.07
C ALA A 227 18.26 -8.54 -74.50
N GLN A 228 19.43 -8.14 -73.98
CA GLN A 228 20.64 -8.16 -74.81
C GLN A 228 21.86 -8.67 -74.01
N VAL A 229 22.45 -9.71 -74.59
CA VAL A 229 23.71 -10.35 -74.22
C VAL A 229 24.88 -9.50 -74.71
N LYS A 230 25.86 -9.18 -73.85
CA LYS A 230 27.28 -9.24 -74.22
C LYS A 230 28.20 -9.26 -72.98
N THR A 231 28.76 -10.43 -72.73
CA THR A 231 30.00 -10.65 -71.94
C THR A 231 31.19 -10.45 -72.89
N PRO A 232 32.31 -9.89 -72.42
CA PRO A 232 33.50 -10.72 -72.16
C PRO A 232 34.14 -10.36 -70.80
N GLU A 233 34.40 -11.35 -69.93
CA GLU A 233 35.74 -11.87 -69.55
C GLU A 233 36.63 -10.85 -68.79
N THR A 234 37.52 -11.14 -67.85
CA THR A 234 38.00 -12.31 -67.10
C THR A 234 39.04 -11.69 -66.16
N SER A 235 39.07 -12.08 -64.88
CA SER A 235 40.28 -12.38 -64.09
C SER A 235 40.16 -12.03 -62.60
N LEU A 236 40.33 -13.05 -61.78
CA LEU A 236 40.82 -12.95 -60.40
C LEU A 236 42.36 -12.88 -60.44
N PRO A 237 42.98 -12.20 -59.48
CA PRO A 237 43.83 -12.99 -58.59
C PRO A 237 43.65 -12.64 -57.10
N SER A 238 43.71 -13.70 -56.28
CA SER A 238 44.04 -13.66 -54.85
C SER A 238 45.52 -13.26 -54.67
N PRO A 239 45.89 -12.64 -53.54
CA PRO A 239 46.77 -13.39 -52.65
C PRO A 239 46.49 -13.23 -51.14
N THR A 240 46.67 -14.35 -50.45
CA THR A 240 46.96 -14.56 -49.03
C THR A 240 48.26 -13.86 -48.59
N ALA A 241 48.32 -13.29 -47.36
CA ALA A 241 49.36 -13.57 -46.35
C ALA A 241 49.37 -12.62 -45.11
N THR A 242 49.19 -13.25 -43.95
CA THR A 242 49.88 -13.10 -42.64
C THR A 242 49.67 -11.90 -41.69
N PRO A 243 49.76 -12.15 -40.35
CA PRO A 243 49.50 -11.20 -39.26
C PRO A 243 50.78 -10.53 -38.74
N SER A 244 50.66 -9.42 -38.00
CA SER A 244 51.78 -8.92 -37.17
C SER A 244 51.31 -8.34 -35.84
N LEU A 245 51.95 -8.81 -34.76
CA LEU A 245 51.93 -8.29 -33.40
C LEU A 245 52.38 -6.81 -33.35
N LEU A 246 51.82 -6.04 -32.40
CA LEU A 246 52.64 -5.10 -31.63
C LEU A 246 52.25 -5.11 -30.15
N VAL A 247 53.27 -5.37 -29.35
CA VAL A 247 53.35 -5.33 -27.89
C VAL A 247 53.94 -3.96 -27.49
N CYS A 248 53.40 -3.31 -26.44
CA CYS A 248 54.07 -2.33 -25.56
C CYS A 248 53.36 -2.40 -24.20
N VAL A 249 53.87 -3.13 -23.20
CA VAL A 249 54.94 -2.81 -22.23
C VAL A 249 54.53 -1.76 -21.17
N ILE A 250 54.18 -2.30 -19.99
CA ILE A 250 54.63 -2.01 -18.60
C ILE A 250 54.75 -0.54 -18.13
N ALA A 251 54.04 -0.20 -17.04
CA ALA A 251 54.63 0.53 -15.89
C ALA A 251 53.81 0.30 -14.61
N ALA A 252 54.51 -0.10 -13.54
CA ALA A 252 54.03 -0.39 -12.20
C ALA A 252 54.34 0.76 -11.21
N LEU A 253 53.87 0.59 -9.97
CA LEU A 253 54.30 1.15 -8.67
C LEU A 253 53.51 2.29 -8.00
N GLY A 254 53.30 2.08 -6.69
CA GLY A 254 53.26 3.12 -5.64
C GLY A 254 51.99 3.12 -4.80
N ILE A 255 51.78 2.18 -3.87
CA ILE A 255 52.15 2.23 -2.43
C ILE A 255 51.48 3.38 -1.64
N ALA A 256 50.57 2.94 -0.76
CA ALA A 256 50.39 3.24 0.67
C ALA A 256 50.55 4.67 1.26
N HIS A 257 49.63 4.90 2.21
CA HIS A 257 49.77 5.70 3.43
C HIS A 257 49.85 7.23 3.29
N LEU A 258 48.82 7.92 3.80
CA LEU A 258 49.04 8.79 4.96
C LEU A 258 47.74 9.06 5.73
N LEU A 259 47.77 8.69 7.01
CA LEU A 259 46.94 9.27 8.06
C LEU A 259 47.37 10.72 8.25
N THR A 260 46.43 11.67 8.23
CA THR A 260 46.63 12.97 8.87
C THR A 260 45.54 13.24 9.89
N ARG A 261 46.02 13.36 11.12
CA ARG A 261 45.38 13.67 12.38
C ARG A 261 45.55 15.17 12.63
N LYS A 262 44.49 15.92 12.96
CA LYS A 262 44.51 17.12 13.84
C LYS A 262 43.06 17.59 14.04
N ARG A 263 42.43 17.39 15.20
CA ARG A 263 42.47 18.24 16.42
C ARG A 263 42.25 19.73 16.13
N SER A 264 41.01 20.18 16.30
CA SER A 264 40.60 21.18 17.31
C SER A 264 39.20 20.83 17.77
#